data_AF-A0A9Q9XH33-F1
#
_entry.id   AF-A0A9Q9XH33-F1
#
_cell.length_a   1.000
_cell.length_b   1.000
_cell.length_c   1.000
_cell.angle_alpha   90.00
_cell.angle_beta   90.00
_cell.angle_gamma   90.00
#
_symmetry.space_group_name_H-M   'P 1'
#
loop_
_entity.id
_entity.type
_entity.pdbx_description
1 polymer ?
#
loop_
_entity_poly.entity_id
_entity_poly.type
_entity_poly.pdbx_seq_one_letter_code
_entity_poly.pdbx_strand_id
1 'polypeptide(L)'
;MLRYVFRKRLINFDEYLCQNKQASKKRCEEILSSLSAPMMEKLKKGFYAKPGGYDLFCKDLEDIGKKYNSQAKKEVMAEEVLEEFLKQKSLDSKAILQADKKLTEKEKKIKDKKEKAALLQQEIKAKEEKQRQLEEKIEAERESNEERMRQMKEKMDKELRLQREENERAEAETNRAREFAVILENTNQRYEEFMAMMMLQHREHMMAMQTSARSSDSCCTM
;
A
#
# COMPACT_ATOMS: atom_id res chain seq x y z
N MET A 1 19.27 -1.08 107.45
CA MET A 1 18.57 0.02 106.76
C MET A 1 19.17 0.37 105.39
N LEU A 2 20.48 0.62 105.26
CA LEU A 2 21.11 1.10 104.00
C LEU A 2 20.85 0.21 102.77
N ARG A 3 20.93 -1.12 102.88
CA ARG A 3 20.58 -2.06 101.79
C ARG A 3 19.14 -1.92 101.29
N TYR A 4 18.21 -1.62 102.18
CA TYR A 4 16.78 -1.47 101.87
C TYR A 4 16.51 -0.14 101.15
N VAL A 5 17.15 0.94 101.63
CA VAL A 5 17.09 2.27 101.00
C VAL A 5 17.72 2.26 99.60
N PHE A 6 18.88 1.60 99.44
CA PHE A 6 19.52 1.43 98.13
C PHE A 6 18.65 0.64 97.16
N ARG A 7 18.08 -0.49 97.60
CA ARG A 7 17.21 -1.33 96.77
C ARG A 7 15.93 -0.60 96.34
N LYS A 8 15.30 0.15 97.26
CA LYS A 8 14.10 0.94 96.96
C LYS A 8 14.40 2.11 95.99
N ARG A 9 15.58 2.73 96.10
CA ARG A 9 16.04 3.77 95.16
C ARG A 9 16.34 3.21 93.76
N LEU A 10 16.90 1.99 93.68
CA LEU A 10 17.16 1.27 92.43
C LEU A 10 15.86 0.91 91.69
N ILE A 11 14.86 0.37 92.39
CA ILE A 11 13.56 0.01 91.80
C ILE A 11 12.86 1.24 91.20
N ASN A 12 12.87 2.37 91.91
CA ASN A 12 12.29 3.61 91.38
C ASN A 12 13.02 4.08 90.10
N PHE A 13 14.34 3.91 90.03
CA PHE A 13 15.12 4.31 88.86
C PHE A 13 14.80 3.45 87.61
N ASP A 14 14.63 2.14 87.79
CA ASP A 14 14.21 1.23 86.71
C ASP A 14 12.81 1.57 86.19
N GLU A 15 11.88 1.94 87.08
CA GLU A 15 10.53 2.35 86.70
C GLU A 15 10.53 3.65 85.89
N TYR A 16 11.32 4.65 86.30
CA TYR A 16 11.52 5.90 85.54
C TYR A 16 12.15 5.65 84.17
N LEU A 17 13.14 4.76 84.07
CA LEU A 17 13.75 4.38 82.80
C LEU A 17 12.74 3.71 81.86
N CYS A 18 11.89 2.83 82.40
CA CYS A 18 10.83 2.19 81.63
C CYS A 18 9.82 3.21 81.10
N GLN A 19 9.36 4.12 81.95
CA GLN A 19 8.44 5.20 81.55
C GLN A 19 9.07 6.12 80.50
N ASN A 20 10.36 6.47 80.64
CA ASN A 20 11.05 7.30 79.66
C ASN A 20 11.17 6.60 78.30
N LYS A 21 11.53 5.30 78.28
CA LYS A 21 11.54 4.50 77.05
C LYS A 21 10.16 4.46 76.41
N GLN A 22 9.11 4.21 77.18
CA GLN A 22 7.75 4.10 76.64
C GLN A 22 7.23 5.45 76.11
N ALA A 23 7.49 6.55 76.82
CA ALA A 23 7.14 7.89 76.36
C ALA A 23 7.92 8.28 75.10
N SER A 24 9.20 7.90 75.03
CA SER A 24 10.06 8.10 73.87
C SER A 24 9.57 7.31 72.65
N LYS A 25 9.21 6.02 72.86
CA LYS A 25 8.62 5.15 71.83
C LYS A 25 7.35 5.77 71.23
N LYS A 26 6.42 6.21 72.08
CA LYS A 26 5.16 6.84 71.62
C LYS A 26 5.41 8.09 70.78
N ARG A 27 6.32 8.97 71.20
CA ARG A 27 6.67 10.18 70.43
C ARG A 27 7.27 9.82 69.07
N CYS A 28 8.16 8.83 69.02
CA CYS A 28 8.73 8.33 67.77
C CYS A 28 7.66 7.76 66.81
N GLU A 29 6.71 6.97 67.33
CA GLU A 29 5.59 6.41 66.55
C GLU A 29 4.67 7.50 65.98
N GLU A 30 4.36 8.54 66.77
CA GLU A 30 3.56 9.69 66.34
C GLU A 30 4.25 10.48 65.21
N ILE A 31 5.57 10.73 65.35
CA ILE A 31 6.36 11.40 64.33
C ILE A 31 6.35 10.58 63.04
N LEU A 32 6.64 9.27 63.09
CA LEU A 32 6.60 8.41 61.89
C LEU A 32 5.21 8.35 61.26
N SER A 33 4.16 8.27 62.07
CA SER A 33 2.78 8.24 61.57
C SER A 33 2.46 9.52 60.79
N SER A 34 2.85 10.68 61.33
CA SER A 34 2.64 11.97 60.64
C SER A 34 3.45 12.09 59.35
N LEU A 35 4.74 11.68 59.36
CA LEU A 35 5.63 11.77 58.20
C LEU A 35 5.26 10.77 57.10
N SER A 36 4.78 9.58 57.46
CA SER A 36 4.45 8.51 56.53
C SER A 36 3.01 8.55 56.02
N ALA A 37 2.09 9.28 56.66
CA ALA A 37 0.70 9.40 56.23
C ALA A 37 0.53 9.79 54.74
N PRO A 38 1.26 10.78 54.19
CA PRO A 38 1.16 11.12 52.77
C PRO A 38 1.61 9.97 51.85
N MET A 39 2.68 9.25 52.21
CA MET A 39 3.16 8.09 51.46
C MET A 39 2.15 6.94 51.48
N MET A 40 1.52 6.70 52.63
CA MET A 40 0.47 5.69 52.77
C MET A 40 -0.76 6.01 51.92
N GLU A 41 -1.15 7.28 51.81
CA GLU A 41 -2.19 7.67 50.87
C GLU A 41 -1.81 7.42 49.41
N LYS A 42 -0.58 7.80 49.01
CA LYS A 42 -0.06 7.53 47.66
C LYS A 42 -0.11 6.02 47.37
N LEU A 43 0.29 5.19 48.33
CA LEU A 43 0.27 3.74 48.22
C LEU A 43 -1.16 3.21 48.03
N LYS A 44 -2.12 3.65 48.85
CA LYS A 44 -3.55 3.27 48.75
C LYS A 44 -4.17 3.67 47.42
N LYS A 45 -3.81 4.85 46.91
CA LYS A 45 -4.27 5.38 45.61
C LYS A 45 -3.57 4.69 44.43
N GLY A 46 -2.64 3.76 44.66
CA GLY A 46 -1.91 3.06 43.62
C GLY A 46 -0.90 3.93 42.87
N PHE A 47 -0.42 5.03 43.46
CA PHE A 47 0.50 5.97 42.80
C PHE A 47 1.82 5.31 42.33
N TYR A 48 2.29 4.29 43.07
CA TYR A 48 3.49 3.53 42.74
C TYR A 48 3.22 2.35 41.80
N ALA A 49 1.97 2.08 41.43
CA ALA A 49 1.60 1.00 40.50
C ALA A 49 1.78 1.43 39.03
N LYS A 50 2.97 1.95 38.71
CA LYS A 50 3.37 2.40 37.38
C LYS A 50 4.82 1.99 37.10
N PRO A 51 5.25 1.91 35.82
CA PRO A 51 6.64 1.67 35.48
C PRO A 51 7.57 2.71 36.13
N GLY A 52 8.64 2.25 36.78
CA GLY A 52 9.55 3.06 37.60
C GLY A 52 8.92 3.53 38.92
N GLY A 53 7.78 2.99 39.32
CA GLY A 53 7.07 3.35 40.54
C GLY A 53 7.80 2.91 41.80
N TYR A 54 8.61 1.85 41.73
CA TYR A 54 9.43 1.38 42.84
C TYR A 54 10.48 2.43 43.27
N ASP A 55 11.14 3.07 42.31
CA ASP A 55 12.16 4.08 42.59
C ASP A 55 11.56 5.30 43.32
N LEU A 56 10.33 5.67 42.96
CA LEU A 56 9.59 6.74 43.64
C LEU A 56 9.24 6.34 45.09
N PHE A 57 8.88 5.09 45.32
CA PHE A 57 8.61 4.57 46.66
C PHE A 57 9.88 4.58 47.52
N CYS A 58 11.02 4.15 46.99
CA CYS A 58 12.31 4.21 47.69
C CYS A 58 12.70 5.64 48.07
N LYS A 59 12.54 6.61 47.17
CA LYS A 59 12.82 8.02 47.44
C LYS A 59 11.93 8.59 48.56
N ASP A 60 10.62 8.34 48.50
CA ASP A 60 9.70 8.79 49.54
C ASP A 60 10.05 8.15 50.90
N LEU A 61 10.48 6.88 50.92
CA LEU A 61 10.91 6.18 52.14
C LEU A 61 12.21 6.77 52.72
N GLU A 62 13.20 7.07 51.88
CA GLU A 62 14.44 7.75 52.29
C GLU A 62 14.18 9.15 52.85
N ASP A 63 13.30 9.92 52.21
CA ASP A 63 12.95 11.26 52.65
C ASP A 63 12.23 11.25 54.00
N ILE A 64 11.36 10.27 54.25
CA ILE A 64 10.75 10.05 55.56
C ILE A 64 11.84 9.71 56.60
N GLY A 65 12.76 8.81 56.28
CA GLY A 65 13.87 8.45 57.18
C GLY A 65 14.76 9.64 57.54
N LYS A 66 15.12 10.49 56.57
CA LYS A 66 15.90 11.72 56.80
C LYS A 66 15.16 12.72 57.69
N LYS A 67 13.88 12.95 57.43
CA LYS A 67 13.03 13.86 58.24
C LYS A 67 12.84 13.33 59.65
N TYR A 68 12.61 12.04 59.80
CA TYR A 68 12.47 11.37 61.09
C TYR A 68 13.75 11.49 61.92
N ASN A 69 14.91 11.15 61.36
CA ASN A 69 16.19 11.25 62.07
C ASN A 69 16.49 12.69 62.54
N SER A 70 16.03 13.69 61.78
CA SER A 70 16.19 15.10 62.17
C SER A 70 15.28 15.48 63.35
N GLN A 71 14.06 14.92 63.44
CA GLN A 71 13.06 15.25 64.46
C GLN A 71 13.22 14.42 65.74
N ALA A 72 13.60 13.14 65.62
CA ALA A 72 13.70 12.19 66.72
C ALA A 72 15.10 12.10 67.35
N LYS A 73 16.06 12.96 66.98
CA LYS A 73 17.46 12.92 67.44
C LYS A 73 17.65 12.90 68.97
N LYS A 74 16.66 13.40 69.72
CA LYS A 74 16.68 13.49 71.20
C LYS A 74 16.03 12.29 71.89
N GLU A 75 15.42 11.38 71.14
CA GLU A 75 14.64 10.27 71.66
C GLU A 75 15.50 9.01 71.84
N VAL A 76 15.37 8.34 72.98
CA VAL A 76 16.15 7.14 73.32
C VAL A 76 15.73 5.93 72.47
N MET A 77 14.47 5.89 72.03
CA MET A 77 13.92 4.79 71.22
C MET A 77 13.92 5.08 69.70
N ALA A 78 14.58 6.14 69.25
CA ALA A 78 14.46 6.63 67.87
C ALA A 78 14.86 5.58 66.82
N GLU A 79 15.99 4.90 67.03
CA GLU A 79 16.56 3.95 66.08
C GLU A 79 15.74 2.66 65.99
N GLU A 80 15.31 2.10 67.12
CA GLU A 80 14.53 0.86 67.18
C GLU A 80 13.17 1.02 66.49
N VAL A 81 12.48 2.15 66.73
CA VAL A 81 11.17 2.44 66.11
C VAL A 81 11.30 2.66 64.60
N LEU A 82 12.39 3.28 64.14
CA LEU A 82 12.66 3.44 62.70
C LEU A 82 12.94 2.09 62.03
N GLU A 83 13.73 1.22 62.66
CA GLU A 83 14.05 -0.10 62.12
C GLU A 83 12.79 -0.96 61.97
N GLU A 84 11.91 -0.97 62.98
CA GLU A 84 10.62 -1.68 62.94
C GLU A 84 9.74 -1.17 61.79
N PHE A 85 9.67 0.16 61.60
CA PHE A 85 8.94 0.77 60.50
C PHE A 85 9.51 0.36 59.13
N LEU A 86 10.83 0.41 58.94
CA LEU A 86 11.47 0.01 57.68
C LEU A 86 11.26 -1.48 57.39
N LYS A 87 11.30 -2.34 58.41
CA LYS A 87 10.96 -3.76 58.29
C LYS A 87 9.53 -3.96 57.83
N GLN A 88 8.57 -3.24 58.42
CA GLN A 88 7.16 -3.31 57.99
C GLN A 88 6.99 -2.89 56.52
N LYS A 89 7.69 -1.83 56.09
CA LYS A 89 7.64 -1.32 54.71
C LYS A 89 8.39 -2.18 53.70
N SER A 90 9.24 -3.11 54.15
CA SER A 90 9.92 -4.05 53.26
C SER A 90 8.96 -4.98 52.52
N LEU A 91 7.80 -5.30 53.11
CA LEU A 91 6.76 -6.11 52.47
C LEU A 91 6.09 -5.35 51.33
N ASP A 92 5.70 -4.11 51.59
CA ASP A 92 5.15 -3.19 50.59
C ASP A 92 6.16 -2.98 49.45
N SER A 93 7.43 -2.76 49.79
CA SER A 93 8.54 -2.61 48.86
C SER A 93 8.67 -3.79 47.88
N LYS A 94 8.63 -5.04 48.39
CA LYS A 94 8.68 -6.25 47.54
C LYS A 94 7.48 -6.36 46.61
N ALA A 95 6.28 -6.04 47.09
CA ALA A 95 5.06 -6.08 46.28
C ALA A 95 5.11 -5.06 45.14
N ILE A 96 5.53 -3.82 45.43
CA ILE A 96 5.68 -2.74 44.45
C ILE A 96 6.75 -3.12 43.42
N LEU A 97 7.90 -3.65 43.85
CA LEU A 97 8.97 -4.07 42.95
C LEU A 97 8.51 -5.13 41.94
N GLN A 98 7.73 -6.11 42.40
CA GLN A 98 7.19 -7.14 41.51
C GLN A 98 6.17 -6.57 40.52
N ALA A 99 5.31 -5.66 40.96
CA ALA A 99 4.35 -4.99 40.09
C ALA A 99 5.06 -4.15 39.02
N ASP A 100 6.07 -3.37 39.44
CA ASP A 100 6.85 -2.49 38.57
C ASP A 100 7.59 -3.26 37.47
N LYS A 101 8.29 -4.35 37.84
CA LYS A 101 8.95 -5.24 36.87
C LYS A 101 7.96 -5.80 35.85
N LYS A 102 6.80 -6.28 36.30
CA LYS A 102 5.76 -6.82 35.41
C LYS A 102 5.19 -5.76 34.47
N LEU A 103 4.98 -4.53 34.96
CA LEU A 103 4.48 -3.42 34.15
C LEU A 103 5.51 -3.00 33.09
N THR A 104 6.76 -2.83 33.50
CA THR A 104 7.87 -2.46 32.62
C THR A 104 8.07 -3.48 31.50
N GLU A 105 8.03 -4.78 31.81
CA GLU A 105 8.10 -5.84 30.79
C GLU A 105 6.90 -5.82 29.83
N LYS A 106 5.69 -5.59 30.33
CA LYS A 106 4.49 -5.50 29.50
C LYS A 106 4.54 -4.31 28.56
N GLU A 107 4.96 -3.15 29.04
CA GLU A 107 5.12 -1.95 28.20
C GLU A 107 6.17 -2.14 27.12
N LYS A 108 7.32 -2.73 27.45
CA LYS A 108 8.34 -3.08 26.47
C LYS A 108 7.76 -3.99 25.38
N LYS A 109 7.06 -5.06 25.77
CA LYS A 109 6.40 -5.97 24.81
C LYS A 109 5.34 -5.27 23.96
N ILE A 110 4.59 -4.33 24.51
CA ILE A 110 3.60 -3.54 23.76
C ILE A 110 4.30 -2.62 22.76
N LYS A 111 5.36 -1.95 23.17
CA LYS A 111 6.16 -1.07 22.30
C LYS A 111 6.76 -1.86 21.15
N ASP A 112 7.39 -2.99 21.44
CA ASP A 112 7.98 -3.88 20.42
C ASP A 112 6.93 -4.38 19.43
N LYS A 113 5.72 -4.75 19.91
CA LYS A 113 4.61 -5.16 19.04
C LYS A 113 4.09 -4.02 18.17
N LYS A 114 3.95 -2.82 18.72
CA LYS A 114 3.52 -1.63 17.97
C LYS A 114 4.53 -1.25 16.89
N GLU A 115 5.82 -1.32 17.20
CA GLU A 115 6.89 -1.05 16.24
C GLU A 115 6.89 -2.07 15.09
N LYS A 116 6.81 -3.37 15.41
CA LYS A 116 6.68 -4.42 14.39
C LYS A 116 5.43 -4.25 13.53
N ALA A 117 4.29 -3.91 14.14
CA ALA A 117 3.05 -3.66 13.40
C ALA A 117 3.16 -2.44 12.47
N ALA A 118 3.82 -1.37 12.92
CA ALA A 118 4.05 -0.18 12.10
C ALA A 118 4.95 -0.47 10.89
N LEU A 119 6.04 -1.25 11.10
CA LEU A 119 6.93 -1.68 10.02
C LEU A 119 6.18 -2.53 8.97
N LEU A 120 5.42 -3.53 9.42
CA LEU A 120 4.62 -4.37 8.52
C LEU A 120 3.57 -3.56 7.76
N GLN A 121 2.90 -2.60 8.42
CA GLN A 121 1.92 -1.75 7.77
C GLN A 121 2.56 -0.84 6.71
N GLN A 122 3.77 -0.35 6.95
CA GLN A 122 4.53 0.44 5.97
C GLN A 122 4.93 -0.41 4.77
N GLU A 123 5.38 -1.66 4.98
CA GLU A 123 5.70 -2.59 3.90
C GLU A 123 4.47 -2.95 3.05
N ILE A 124 3.31 -3.19 3.69
CA ILE A 124 2.05 -3.47 2.99
C ILE A 124 1.66 -2.28 2.11
N LYS A 125 1.64 -1.06 2.66
CA LYS A 125 1.33 0.15 1.90
C LYS A 125 2.29 0.37 0.73
N ALA A 126 3.59 0.14 0.95
CA ALA A 126 4.59 0.25 -0.11
C ALA A 126 4.40 -0.80 -1.22
N LYS A 127 3.96 -2.01 -0.87
CA LYS A 127 3.64 -3.07 -1.84
C LYS A 127 2.36 -2.76 -2.61
N GLU A 128 1.31 -2.32 -1.92
CA GLU A 128 0.03 -1.92 -2.54
C GLU A 128 0.23 -0.78 -3.54
N GLU A 129 1.01 0.25 -3.17
CA GLU A 129 1.29 1.38 -4.06
C GLU A 129 2.07 0.94 -5.31
N LYS A 130 3.09 0.09 -5.15
CA LYS A 130 3.84 -0.48 -6.30
C LYS A 130 2.94 -1.32 -7.19
N GLN A 131 2.01 -2.07 -6.61
CA GLN A 131 1.09 -2.89 -7.36
C GLN A 131 0.10 -2.04 -8.16
N ARG A 132 -0.46 -0.98 -7.56
CA ARG A 132 -1.31 -0.01 -8.28
C ARG A 132 -0.59 0.63 -9.45
N GLN A 133 0.64 1.11 -9.24
CA GLN A 133 1.44 1.70 -10.31
C GLN A 133 1.76 0.72 -11.45
N LEU A 134 1.91 -0.57 -11.13
CA LEU A 134 2.10 -1.61 -12.14
C LEU A 134 0.81 -1.87 -12.92
N GLU A 135 -0.32 -1.98 -12.23
CA GLU A 135 -1.64 -2.18 -12.84
C GLU A 135 -2.01 -1.02 -13.78
N GLU A 136 -1.79 0.23 -13.36
CA GLU A 136 -1.99 1.42 -14.20
C GLU A 136 -1.13 1.41 -15.47
N LYS A 137 0.14 0.98 -15.36
CA LYS A 137 1.02 0.85 -16.53
C LYS A 137 0.56 -0.22 -17.50
N ILE A 138 0.12 -1.37 -16.98
CA ILE A 138 -0.39 -2.47 -17.80
C ILE A 138 -1.65 -2.02 -18.54
N GLU A 139 -2.55 -1.29 -17.86
CA GLU A 139 -3.79 -0.83 -18.48
C GLU A 139 -3.52 0.26 -19.53
N ALA A 140 -2.66 1.23 -19.24
CA ALA A 140 -2.25 2.24 -20.23
C ALA A 140 -1.57 1.60 -21.46
N GLU A 141 -0.74 0.58 -21.27
CA GLU A 141 -0.12 -0.16 -22.36
C GLU A 141 -1.15 -0.95 -23.18
N ARG A 142 -2.15 -1.55 -22.53
CA ARG A 142 -3.28 -2.22 -23.20
C ARG A 142 -4.07 -1.25 -24.06
N GLU A 143 -4.52 -0.13 -23.50
CA GLU A 143 -5.28 0.89 -24.24
C GLU A 143 -4.49 1.42 -25.44
N SER A 144 -3.21 1.72 -25.24
CA SER A 144 -2.31 2.17 -26.30
C SER A 144 -2.15 1.10 -27.40
N ASN A 145 -2.00 -0.17 -27.03
CA ASN A 145 -1.86 -1.25 -28.00
C ASN A 145 -3.17 -1.53 -28.75
N GLU A 146 -4.31 -1.51 -28.07
CA GLU A 146 -5.63 -1.62 -28.69
C GLU A 146 -5.87 -0.51 -29.71
N GLU A 147 -5.51 0.74 -29.35
CA GLU A 147 -5.63 1.87 -30.26
C GLU A 147 -4.72 1.72 -31.48
N ARG A 148 -3.48 1.27 -31.28
CA ARG A 148 -2.56 0.97 -32.39
C ARG A 148 -3.12 -0.11 -33.32
N MET A 149 -3.77 -1.14 -32.77
CA MET A 149 -4.41 -2.20 -33.55
C MET A 149 -5.62 -1.67 -34.32
N ARG A 150 -6.44 -0.80 -33.73
CA ARG A 150 -7.55 -0.13 -34.43
C ARG A 150 -7.06 0.68 -35.63
N GLN A 151 -6.03 1.52 -35.42
CA GLN A 151 -5.46 2.34 -36.49
C GLN A 151 -4.84 1.50 -37.60
N MET A 152 -4.15 0.40 -37.25
CA MET A 152 -3.60 -0.53 -38.24
C MET A 152 -4.70 -1.18 -39.08
N LYS A 153 -5.80 -1.62 -38.44
CA LYS A 153 -6.93 -2.24 -39.13
C LYS A 153 -7.61 -1.25 -40.09
N GLU A 154 -7.83 -0.01 -39.66
CA GLU A 154 -8.43 1.02 -40.52
C GLU A 154 -7.54 1.34 -41.73
N LYS A 155 -6.22 1.41 -41.55
CA LYS A 155 -5.27 1.59 -42.66
C LYS A 155 -5.33 0.43 -43.65
N MET A 156 -5.32 -0.81 -43.16
CA MET A 156 -5.43 -2.01 -43.99
C MET A 156 -6.75 -2.03 -44.78
N ASP A 157 -7.88 -1.71 -44.13
CA ASP A 157 -9.18 -1.66 -44.79
C ASP A 157 -9.24 -0.57 -45.88
N LYS A 158 -8.61 0.59 -45.62
CA LYS A 158 -8.51 1.67 -46.60
C LYS A 158 -7.64 1.29 -47.79
N GLU A 159 -6.48 0.69 -47.54
CA GLU A 159 -5.55 0.24 -48.59
C GLU A 159 -6.19 -0.86 -49.45
N LEU A 160 -6.90 -1.80 -48.84
CA LEU A 160 -7.65 -2.83 -49.55
C LEU A 160 -8.76 -2.25 -50.43
N ARG A 161 -9.47 -1.21 -49.97
CA ARG A 161 -10.49 -0.51 -50.78
C ARG A 161 -9.86 0.20 -51.97
N LEU A 162 -8.77 0.94 -51.76
CA LEU A 162 -8.05 1.62 -52.84
C LEU A 162 -7.54 0.63 -53.88
N GLN A 163 -6.96 -0.49 -53.44
CA GLN A 163 -6.49 -1.54 -54.33
C GLN A 163 -7.62 -2.16 -55.17
N ARG A 164 -8.81 -2.36 -54.57
CA ARG A 164 -9.99 -2.84 -55.31
C ARG A 164 -10.45 -1.82 -56.36
N GLU A 165 -10.54 -0.54 -55.99
CA GLU A 165 -10.91 0.53 -56.93
C GLU A 165 -9.91 0.65 -58.09
N GLU A 166 -8.60 0.55 -57.82
CA GLU A 166 -7.58 0.55 -58.86
C GLU A 166 -7.70 -0.65 -59.80
N ASN A 167 -7.92 -1.86 -59.25
CA ASN A 167 -8.15 -3.06 -60.04
C ASN A 167 -9.40 -2.93 -60.91
N GLU A 168 -10.52 -2.45 -60.36
CA GLU A 168 -11.77 -2.22 -61.11
C GLU A 168 -11.57 -1.19 -62.24
N ARG A 169 -10.80 -0.13 -62.00
CA ARG A 169 -10.47 0.87 -63.03
C ARG A 169 -9.61 0.25 -64.14
N ALA A 170 -8.59 -0.53 -63.78
CA ALA A 170 -7.73 -1.21 -64.74
C ALA A 170 -8.50 -2.24 -65.58
N GLU A 171 -9.42 -2.98 -64.96
CA GLU A 171 -10.33 -3.91 -65.64
C GLU A 171 -11.29 -3.18 -66.58
N ALA A 172 -11.87 -2.06 -66.15
CA ALA A 172 -12.74 -1.24 -67.00
C ALA A 172 -11.99 -0.67 -68.21
N GLU A 173 -10.75 -0.21 -68.03
CA GLU A 173 -9.92 0.29 -69.13
C GLU A 173 -9.54 -0.83 -70.12
N THR A 174 -9.14 -2.00 -69.63
CA THR A 174 -8.86 -3.15 -70.49
C THR A 174 -10.10 -3.63 -71.24
N ASN A 175 -11.28 -3.63 -70.60
CA ASN A 175 -12.54 -3.97 -71.27
C ASN A 175 -12.90 -2.95 -72.37
N ARG A 176 -12.77 -1.64 -72.10
CA ARG A 176 -12.97 -0.60 -73.13
C ARG A 176 -12.02 -0.78 -74.31
N ALA A 177 -10.73 -1.04 -74.05
CA ALA A 177 -9.75 -1.28 -75.11
C ALA A 177 -10.12 -2.50 -75.97
N ARG A 178 -10.60 -3.59 -75.35
CA ARG A 178 -11.12 -4.78 -76.06
C ARG A 178 -12.34 -4.45 -76.90
N GLU A 179 -13.30 -3.70 -76.36
CA GLU A 179 -14.50 -3.27 -77.10
C GLU A 179 -14.13 -2.43 -78.34
N PHE A 180 -13.22 -1.45 -78.19
CA PHE A 180 -12.74 -0.65 -79.31
C PHE A 180 -12.03 -1.50 -80.37
N ALA A 181 -11.22 -2.48 -79.96
CA ALA A 181 -10.56 -3.40 -80.89
C ALA A 181 -11.58 -4.22 -81.70
N VAL A 182 -12.61 -4.75 -81.04
CA VAL A 182 -13.70 -5.50 -81.70
C VAL A 182 -14.47 -4.61 -82.68
N ILE A 183 -14.77 -3.36 -82.31
CA ILE A 183 -15.43 -2.41 -83.23
C ILE A 183 -14.57 -2.16 -84.47
N LEU A 184 -13.28 -1.90 -84.29
CA LEU A 184 -12.37 -1.63 -85.39
C LEU A 184 -12.26 -2.83 -86.35
N GLU A 185 -12.10 -4.03 -85.79
CA GLU A 185 -12.08 -5.27 -86.57
C GLU A 185 -13.35 -5.45 -87.39
N ASN A 186 -14.53 -5.28 -86.77
CA ASN A 186 -15.81 -5.35 -87.47
C ASN A 186 -15.93 -4.29 -88.58
N THR A 187 -15.46 -3.05 -88.35
CA THR A 187 -15.49 -2.01 -89.40
C THR A 187 -14.59 -2.37 -90.58
N ASN A 188 -13.39 -2.89 -90.31
CA ASN A 188 -12.46 -3.33 -91.35
C ASN A 188 -13.05 -4.48 -92.15
N GLN A 189 -13.64 -5.49 -91.50
CA GLN A 189 -14.34 -6.58 -92.18
C GLN A 189 -15.46 -6.07 -93.10
N ARG A 190 -16.29 -5.11 -92.64
CA ARG A 190 -17.34 -4.51 -93.50
C ARG A 190 -16.77 -3.76 -94.70
N TYR A 191 -15.64 -3.06 -94.55
CA TYR A 191 -14.96 -2.42 -95.68
C TYR A 191 -14.42 -3.46 -96.67
N GLU A 192 -13.83 -4.54 -96.17
CA GLU A 192 -13.35 -5.66 -97.00
C GLU A 192 -14.50 -6.33 -97.76
N GLU A 193 -15.63 -6.59 -97.10
CA GLU A 193 -16.85 -7.12 -97.69
C GLU A 193 -17.41 -6.19 -98.78
N PHE A 194 -17.48 -4.88 -98.50
CA PHE A 194 -17.95 -3.89 -99.47
C PHE A 194 -17.04 -3.81 -100.70
N MET A 195 -15.72 -3.80 -100.51
CA MET A 195 -14.75 -3.82 -101.59
C MET A 195 -14.85 -5.10 -102.42
N ALA A 196 -15.03 -6.26 -101.78
CA ALA A 196 -15.24 -7.53 -102.46
C ALA A 196 -16.52 -7.52 -103.32
N MET A 197 -17.62 -6.97 -102.79
CA MET A 197 -18.89 -6.83 -103.53
C MET A 197 -18.74 -5.90 -104.74
N MET A 198 -18.05 -4.77 -104.61
CA MET A 198 -17.81 -3.85 -105.72
C MET A 198 -16.98 -4.52 -106.83
N MET A 199 -15.94 -5.27 -106.47
CA MET A 199 -15.13 -6.03 -107.44
C MET A 199 -15.95 -7.11 -108.15
N LEU A 200 -16.83 -7.81 -107.44
CA LEU A 200 -17.77 -8.77 -108.01
C LEU A 200 -18.72 -8.12 -109.01
N GLN A 201 -19.37 -7.02 -108.62
CA GLN A 201 -20.28 -6.28 -109.49
C GLN A 201 -19.57 -5.75 -110.74
N HIS A 202 -18.35 -5.21 -110.59
CA HIS A 202 -17.54 -4.78 -111.73
C HIS A 202 -17.24 -5.95 -112.69
N ARG A 203 -16.91 -7.12 -112.15
CA ARG A 203 -16.68 -8.35 -112.93
C ARG A 203 -17.95 -8.81 -113.66
N GLU A 204 -19.12 -8.73 -113.02
CA GLU A 204 -20.41 -9.04 -113.64
C GLU A 204 -20.77 -8.06 -114.76
N HIS A 205 -20.59 -6.75 -114.55
CA HIS A 205 -20.79 -5.76 -115.60
C HIS A 205 -19.88 -6.02 -116.81
N MET A 206 -18.61 -6.38 -116.59
CA MET A 206 -17.68 -6.75 -117.66
C MET A 206 -18.13 -8.01 -118.42
N MET A 207 -18.66 -9.02 -117.70
CA MET A 207 -19.23 -10.24 -118.30
C MET A 207 -20.53 -9.96 -119.07
N ALA A 208 -21.39 -9.06 -118.57
CA ALA A 208 -22.62 -8.62 -119.24
C ALA A 208 -22.31 -7.85 -120.55
N MET A 209 -21.30 -6.98 -120.55
CA MET A 209 -20.81 -6.34 -121.77
C MET A 209 -20.31 -7.38 -122.79
N GLN A 210 -19.50 -8.36 -122.36
CA GLN A 210 -18.98 -9.41 -123.24
C GLN A 210 -20.07 -10.35 -123.80
N THR A 211 -21.12 -10.63 -123.04
CA THR A 211 -22.26 -11.46 -123.49
C THR A 211 -23.18 -10.69 -124.44
N SER A 212 -23.41 -9.38 -124.22
CA SER A 212 -24.12 -8.53 -125.18
C SER A 212 -23.39 -8.46 -126.54
N ALA A 213 -22.06 -8.39 -126.53
CA ALA A 213 -21.23 -8.43 -127.74
C ALA A 213 -21.26 -9.81 -128.46
N ARG A 214 -21.46 -10.92 -127.74
CA ARG A 214 -21.66 -12.25 -128.33
C ARG A 214 -23.07 -12.49 -128.88
N SER A 215 -24.08 -11.77 -128.38
CA SER A 215 -25.46 -11.86 -128.90
C SER A 215 -25.69 -11.08 -130.20
N SER A 216 -24.87 -10.07 -130.48
CA SER A 216 -24.82 -9.41 -131.80
C SER A 216 -24.13 -10.25 -132.88
N ASP A 217 -23.24 -11.17 -132.49
CA ASP A 217 -22.55 -12.08 -133.43
C ASP A 217 -23.40 -13.31 -133.84
N SER A 218 -24.57 -13.52 -133.23
CA SER A 218 -25.53 -14.59 -133.61
C SER A 218 -26.65 -14.11 -134.57
N CYS A 219 -26.53 -12.89 -135.13
CA CYS A 219 -27.46 -12.33 -136.14
C CYS A 219 -26.79 -12.15 -137.52
N CYS A 220 -25.89 -13.07 -137.89
CA CYS A 220 -25.34 -13.17 -139.25
C CYS A 220 -25.06 -14.65 -139.60
N THR A 221 -26.11 -15.46 -139.57
CA THR A 221 -26.23 -16.71 -140.35
C THR A 221 -27.51 -16.63 -141.17
N MET A 222 -27.40 -16.02 -142.35
CA MET A 222 -28.16 -16.29 -143.57
C MET A 222 -27.42 -15.67 -144.74
#